data_AF-A0A7S4BY45-F1
#
_entry.id   AF-A0A7S4BY45-F1
#
_cell.length_a   1.000
_cell.length_b   1.000
_cell.length_c   1.000
_cell.angle_alpha   90.00
_cell.angle_beta   90.00
_cell.angle_gamma   90.00
#
_symmetry.space_group_name_H-M   'P 1'
#
loop_
_entity.id
_entity.type
_entity.pdbx_description
1 polymer ?
#
loop_
_entity_poly.entity_id
_entity_poly.type
_entity_poly.pdbx_seq_one_letter_code
_entity_poly.pdbx_strand_id
1 'polypeptide(L)'
;MRTRSDNYDPLPCWASGAQLCALNLQTNDLPTQLHYALFELNGGRGYVEKPKEMVMPVPCWPPPQLLLKVVTVQPITLFQLPKRGEDRPCLTSSRSRLHNYVSELSFASMRSGKRKQVGVGVVPFPSVSIELHAIGGFHCVSTSLPPLSGATRHVVRTFSDGGGGGDFFYGQEVHCVAAEPMACVLRVAVVDEEAGQEVAYDTVVLGAVREGYRVIHLRSMLGTRIESCYLLVHIAFSTQVNAWVGEQELVQKLYDLKEANNKLQAENLQLKRRLAESGPSAADTSFLQLLASSRISE
;
A
#
# COMPACT_ATOMS: atom_id res chain seq x y z
N MET A 1 29.23 5.75 10.64
CA MET A 1 29.76 4.50 10.04
C MET A 1 28.84 3.36 10.44
N ARG A 2 28.32 2.58 9.48
CA ARG A 2 27.35 1.49 9.70
C ARG A 2 28.06 0.15 9.87
N THR A 3 28.85 0.01 10.93
CA THR A 3 29.69 -1.19 11.16
C THR A 3 28.89 -2.43 11.55
N ARG A 4 27.61 -2.27 11.92
CA ARG A 4 26.72 -3.36 12.36
C ARG A 4 25.78 -3.83 11.25
N SER A 5 26.02 -3.44 10.00
CA SER A 5 25.14 -3.75 8.86
C SER A 5 23.70 -3.23 9.00
N ASP A 6 23.51 -2.16 9.78
CA ASP A 6 22.24 -1.45 9.88
C ASP A 6 21.94 -0.67 8.59
N ASN A 7 20.69 -0.63 8.14
CA ASN A 7 20.30 0.03 6.89
C ASN A 7 19.87 1.48 7.06
N TYR A 8 20.10 2.29 6.02
CA TYR A 8 19.59 3.65 5.94
C TYR A 8 18.16 3.65 5.42
N ASP A 9 17.42 4.73 5.70
CA ASP A 9 16.09 4.91 5.15
C ASP A 9 16.16 5.08 3.63
N PRO A 10 15.58 4.18 2.82
CA PRO A 10 15.65 4.26 1.37
C PRO A 10 14.68 5.29 0.78
N LEU A 11 13.68 5.76 1.55
CA LEU A 11 12.63 6.64 1.03
C LEU A 11 13.19 7.94 0.43
N PRO A 12 14.14 8.68 1.06
CA PRO A 12 14.71 9.89 0.45
C PRO A 12 15.48 9.62 -0.85
N CYS A 13 16.14 8.47 -0.96
CA CYS A 13 16.85 8.08 -2.18
C CYS A 13 15.84 7.78 -3.31
N TRP A 14 14.77 7.04 -3.01
CA TRP A 14 13.70 6.81 -3.98
C TRP A 14 12.96 8.11 -4.35
N ALA A 15 12.74 9.00 -3.39
CA ALA A 15 12.09 10.30 -3.59
C ALA A 15 12.88 11.20 -4.56
N SER A 16 14.22 11.12 -4.51
CA SER A 16 15.11 11.81 -5.45
C SER A 16 15.27 11.09 -6.80
N GLY A 17 14.59 9.97 -7.00
CA GLY A 17 14.59 9.21 -8.25
C GLY A 17 15.77 8.26 -8.43
N ALA A 18 16.56 8.02 -7.37
CA ALA A 18 17.68 7.08 -7.39
C ALA A 18 17.16 5.65 -7.58
N GLN A 19 17.66 4.97 -8.62
CA GLN A 19 17.20 3.61 -8.95
C GLN A 19 17.87 2.53 -8.11
N LEU A 20 19.12 2.75 -7.68
CA LEU A 20 19.93 1.77 -6.96
C LEU A 20 20.18 2.24 -5.53
N CYS A 21 19.34 1.77 -4.61
CA CYS A 21 19.50 1.99 -3.17
C CYS A 21 19.96 0.69 -2.52
N ALA A 22 21.27 0.56 -2.30
CA ALA A 22 21.89 -0.67 -1.82
C ALA A 22 21.68 -0.84 -0.31
N LEU A 23 20.96 -1.90 0.07
CA LEU A 23 20.71 -2.29 1.46
C LEU A 23 21.42 -3.60 1.80
N ASN A 24 21.73 -3.76 3.08
CA ASN A 24 22.20 -4.99 3.71
C ASN A 24 21.00 -5.92 3.93
N LEU A 25 20.69 -6.78 2.95
CA LEU A 25 19.52 -7.67 3.00
C LEU A 25 19.62 -8.77 4.08
N GLN A 26 20.82 -9.02 4.64
CA GLN A 26 21.00 -9.88 5.81
C GLN A 26 20.37 -9.31 7.09
N THR A 27 20.12 -8.00 7.12
CA THR A 27 19.49 -7.30 8.26
C THR A 27 18.03 -7.01 7.90
N ASN A 28 17.10 -7.72 8.56
CA ASN A 28 15.66 -7.50 8.35
C ASN A 28 15.10 -6.37 9.23
N ASP A 29 15.60 -5.15 9.00
CA ASP A 29 15.09 -3.92 9.60
C ASP A 29 14.03 -3.25 8.70
N LEU A 30 13.43 -2.15 9.18
CA LEU A 30 12.37 -1.42 8.46
C LEU A 30 12.77 -1.10 6.99
N PRO A 31 13.97 -0.55 6.68
CA PRO A 31 14.43 -0.36 5.30
C PRO A 31 14.30 -1.59 4.40
N THR A 32 14.77 -2.74 4.88
CA THR A 32 14.68 -4.01 4.14
C THR A 32 13.22 -4.43 3.93
N GLN A 33 12.35 -4.17 4.91
CA GLN A 33 10.92 -4.49 4.84
C GLN A 33 10.17 -3.58 3.85
N LEU A 34 10.54 -2.31 3.76
CA LEU A 34 10.06 -1.38 2.73
C LEU A 34 10.55 -1.79 1.33
N HIS A 35 11.82 -2.19 1.23
CA HIS A 35 12.41 -2.70 -0.01
C HIS A 35 11.64 -3.92 -0.53
N TYR A 36 11.38 -4.92 0.31
CA TYR A 36 10.60 -6.09 -0.12
C TYR A 36 9.19 -5.71 -0.55
N ALA A 37 8.49 -4.81 0.14
CA ALA A 37 7.15 -4.39 -0.25
C ALA A 37 7.13 -3.73 -1.64
N LEU A 38 8.07 -2.82 -1.89
CA LEU A 38 8.16 -2.12 -3.17
C LEU A 38 8.48 -3.10 -4.30
N PHE A 39 9.51 -3.95 -4.14
CA PHE A 39 9.97 -4.85 -5.19
C PHE A 39 9.18 -6.16 -5.33
N GLU A 40 8.20 -6.42 -4.44
CA GLU A 40 7.18 -7.46 -4.65
C GLU A 40 6.17 -7.08 -5.75
N LEU A 41 6.08 -5.78 -6.11
CA LEU A 41 5.33 -5.33 -7.28
C LEU A 41 5.82 -6.01 -8.56
N ASN A 42 4.96 -6.01 -9.59
CA ASN A 42 5.25 -6.58 -10.91
C ASN A 42 5.72 -8.05 -10.88
N GLY A 43 5.26 -8.80 -9.88
CA GLY A 43 5.58 -10.22 -9.72
C GLY A 43 6.98 -10.48 -9.14
N GLY A 44 7.59 -9.52 -8.44
CA GLY A 44 8.86 -9.76 -7.75
C GLY A 44 10.09 -9.74 -8.63
N ARG A 45 10.04 -9.04 -9.78
CA ARG A 45 11.11 -9.06 -10.80
C ARG A 45 12.34 -8.21 -10.43
N GLY A 46 12.28 -7.44 -9.35
CA GLY A 46 13.36 -6.53 -8.93
C GLY A 46 13.38 -5.18 -9.65
N TYR A 47 12.42 -4.91 -10.53
CA TYR A 47 12.26 -3.61 -11.21
C TYR A 47 10.83 -3.10 -11.06
N VAL A 48 10.72 -1.85 -10.61
CA VAL A 48 9.47 -1.10 -10.46
C VAL A 48 9.58 0.18 -11.26
N GLU A 49 8.56 0.49 -12.05
CA GLU A 49 8.53 1.72 -12.82
C GLU A 49 8.45 2.92 -11.88
N LYS A 50 9.25 3.96 -12.18
CA LYS A 50 9.15 5.23 -11.48
C LYS A 50 7.83 5.92 -11.85
N PRO A 51 7.23 6.70 -10.95
CA PRO A 51 6.15 7.62 -11.29
C PRO A 51 6.53 8.47 -12.50
N LYS A 52 5.57 8.71 -13.41
CA LYS A 52 5.83 9.43 -14.66
C LYS A 52 6.41 10.81 -14.38
N GLU A 53 5.92 11.45 -13.33
CA GLU A 53 6.27 12.78 -12.83
C GLU A 53 7.75 12.90 -12.43
N MET A 54 8.44 11.79 -12.13
CA MET A 54 9.88 11.77 -11.90
C MET A 54 10.72 11.72 -13.19
N VAL A 55 10.11 11.33 -14.31
CA VAL A 55 10.79 11.05 -15.58
C VAL A 55 10.42 12.07 -16.65
N MET A 56 9.46 12.96 -16.37
CA MET A 56 9.10 14.08 -17.24
C MET A 56 10.30 15.04 -17.46
N PRO A 57 10.37 15.74 -18.61
CA PRO A 57 11.43 16.71 -18.89
C PRO A 57 11.55 17.82 -17.83
N VAL A 58 10.42 18.19 -17.23
CA VAL A 58 10.35 19.06 -16.05
C VAL A 58 9.74 18.21 -14.93
N PRO A 59 10.55 17.62 -14.04
CA PRO A 59 10.03 16.76 -12.98
C PRO A 59 9.24 17.58 -11.97
N CYS A 60 8.06 17.08 -11.61
CA CYS A 60 7.16 17.70 -10.64
C CYS A 60 6.83 16.75 -9.49
N TRP A 61 7.77 15.86 -9.14
CA TRP A 61 7.58 14.89 -8.07
C TRP A 61 7.81 15.50 -6.67
N PRO A 62 6.95 15.21 -5.68
CA PRO A 62 5.64 14.57 -5.83
C PRO A 62 4.63 15.54 -6.48
N PRO A 63 3.74 15.06 -7.36
CA PRO A 63 2.77 15.96 -7.95
C PRO A 63 1.84 16.50 -6.87
N PRO A 64 1.42 17.76 -6.97
CA PRO A 64 0.32 18.23 -6.16
C PRO A 64 -0.90 17.33 -6.45
N GLN A 65 -1.75 17.07 -5.45
CA GLN A 65 -2.95 16.24 -5.61
C GLN A 65 -4.14 16.94 -4.97
N LEU A 66 -5.26 17.11 -5.70
CA LEU A 66 -6.47 17.73 -5.14
C LEU A 66 -7.30 16.75 -4.31
N LEU A 67 -7.22 15.47 -4.66
CA LEU A 67 -7.91 14.39 -3.97
C LEU A 67 -6.87 13.42 -3.44
N LEU A 68 -6.92 13.17 -2.15
CA LEU A 68 -6.17 12.13 -1.47
C LEU A 68 -6.97 10.83 -1.55
N LYS A 69 -6.27 9.72 -1.76
CA LYS A 69 -6.88 8.39 -1.64
C LYS A 69 -6.88 7.99 -0.19
N VAL A 70 -8.00 7.41 0.25
CA VAL A 70 -8.16 6.90 1.60
C VAL A 70 -8.40 5.41 1.52
N VAL A 71 -7.55 4.66 2.19
CA VAL A 71 -7.69 3.22 2.41
C VAL A 71 -8.02 3.04 3.89
N THR A 72 -9.27 2.71 4.20
CA THR A 72 -9.70 2.42 5.56
C THR A 72 -9.41 0.96 5.84
N VAL A 73 -8.57 0.70 6.84
CA VAL A 73 -8.20 -0.62 7.32
C VAL A 73 -8.83 -0.83 8.69
N GLN A 74 -9.64 -1.86 8.83
CA GLN A 74 -10.20 -2.31 10.09
C GLN A 74 -9.61 -3.67 10.45
N PRO A 75 -8.64 -3.75 11.38
CA PRO A 75 -8.26 -5.01 11.97
C PRO A 75 -9.47 -5.64 12.67
N ILE A 76 -9.70 -6.93 12.45
CA ILE A 76 -10.83 -7.67 13.03
C ILE A 76 -10.32 -8.70 14.02
N THR A 77 -9.48 -9.63 13.55
CA THR A 77 -8.97 -10.73 14.38
C THR A 77 -7.56 -11.12 13.99
N LEU A 78 -6.68 -11.24 14.97
CA LEU A 78 -5.37 -11.87 14.84
C LEU A 78 -5.49 -13.33 15.27
N PHE A 79 -5.05 -14.24 14.41
CA PHE A 79 -5.11 -15.68 14.63
C PHE A 79 -3.71 -16.26 14.89
N GLN A 80 -3.62 -17.14 15.89
CA GLN A 80 -2.45 -17.95 16.22
C GLN A 80 -1.13 -17.17 16.15
N LEU A 81 -0.98 -16.12 16.95
CA LEU A 81 0.34 -15.49 17.12
C LEU A 81 1.30 -16.46 17.84
N PRO A 82 2.54 -16.67 17.37
CA PRO A 82 3.52 -17.50 18.09
C PRO A 82 3.77 -16.99 19.51
N LYS A 83 4.07 -17.91 20.42
CA LYS A 83 4.52 -17.56 21.78
C LYS A 83 5.90 -16.91 21.72
N ARG A 84 6.25 -16.16 22.77
CA ARG A 84 7.60 -15.63 22.97
C ARG A 84 8.62 -16.78 22.96
N GLY A 85 9.57 -16.72 22.03
CA GLY A 85 10.62 -17.74 21.88
C GLY A 85 10.24 -18.89 20.93
N GLU A 86 9.00 -18.94 20.44
CA GLU A 86 8.55 -19.92 19.46
C GLU A 86 8.83 -19.40 18.04
N ASP A 87 9.39 -20.25 17.17
CA ASP A 87 9.48 -20.00 15.74
C ASP A 87 8.62 -21.01 14.98
N ARG A 88 7.87 -20.51 14.00
CA ARG A 88 6.96 -21.30 13.15
C ARG A 88 7.11 -20.86 11.70
N PRO A 89 8.23 -21.15 11.03
CA PRO A 89 8.42 -20.76 9.64
C PRO A 89 7.46 -21.55 8.73
N CYS A 90 6.80 -20.86 7.79
CA CYS A 90 5.93 -21.50 6.80
C CYS A 90 6.78 -22.27 5.76
N LEU A 91 6.78 -23.60 5.87
CA LEU A 91 7.62 -24.49 5.05
C LEU A 91 7.06 -24.84 3.66
N THR A 92 5.80 -24.48 3.39
CA THR A 92 5.07 -24.94 2.20
C THR A 92 5.06 -23.94 1.04
N SER A 93 5.47 -22.69 1.27
CA SER A 93 5.45 -21.65 0.22
C SER A 93 6.56 -21.82 -0.82
N SER A 94 6.38 -21.26 -2.02
CA SER A 94 7.38 -21.30 -3.10
C SER A 94 8.74 -20.73 -2.69
N ARG A 95 8.74 -19.70 -1.83
CA ARG A 95 9.95 -19.08 -1.25
C ARG A 95 10.57 -19.93 -0.13
N SER A 96 9.85 -20.93 0.36
CA SER A 96 10.28 -21.78 1.46
C SER A 96 11.28 -22.87 1.06
N ARG A 97 11.49 -23.11 -0.24
CA ARG A 97 12.53 -24.03 -0.71
C ARG A 97 13.93 -23.65 -0.23
N LEU A 98 14.17 -22.38 0.09
CA LEU A 98 15.43 -21.90 0.66
C LEU A 98 15.63 -22.33 2.13
N HIS A 99 14.54 -22.54 2.89
CA HIS A 99 14.62 -23.08 4.25
C HIS A 99 15.17 -24.51 4.29
N ASN A 100 15.04 -25.29 3.20
CA ASN A 100 15.64 -26.62 3.11
C ASN A 100 17.18 -26.59 3.15
N TYR A 101 17.79 -25.48 2.73
CA TYR A 101 19.24 -25.35 2.64
C TYR A 101 19.83 -24.54 3.80
N VAL A 102 19.04 -23.65 4.41
CA VAL A 102 19.53 -22.69 5.41
C VAL A 102 18.55 -22.54 6.58
N SER A 103 18.04 -23.66 7.08
CA SER A 103 17.11 -23.73 8.23
C SER A 103 17.69 -23.03 9.46
N GLU A 104 18.99 -23.17 9.71
CA GLU A 104 19.68 -22.64 10.90
C GLU A 104 19.65 -21.11 10.99
N LEU A 105 19.58 -20.37 9.87
CA LEU A 105 19.49 -18.90 9.88
C LEU A 105 18.11 -18.40 10.34
N SER A 106 17.08 -19.25 10.29
CA SER A 106 15.77 -18.94 10.85
C SER A 106 15.80 -18.98 12.39
N PHE A 107 16.67 -19.82 12.95
CA PHE A 107 16.82 -20.00 14.40
C PHE A 107 17.95 -19.16 15.02
N ALA A 108 18.99 -18.80 14.24
CA ALA A 108 20.24 -18.26 14.77
C ALA A 108 20.19 -16.81 15.28
N SER A 109 19.19 -16.01 14.91
CA SER A 109 19.15 -14.59 15.27
C SER A 109 18.66 -14.28 16.69
N MET A 110 18.49 -15.28 17.57
CA MET A 110 18.18 -15.06 18.98
C MET A 110 19.42 -14.79 19.87
N ARG A 111 20.66 -14.92 19.35
CA ARG A 111 21.87 -14.91 20.21
C ARG A 111 22.60 -13.57 20.37
N SER A 112 22.27 -12.50 19.64
CA SER A 112 23.14 -11.30 19.60
C SER A 112 22.53 -9.97 20.04
N GLY A 113 21.27 -9.93 20.52
CA GLY A 113 20.65 -8.69 21.01
C GLY A 113 20.50 -8.68 22.52
N LYS A 114 20.86 -7.59 23.20
CA LYS A 114 20.33 -7.27 24.54
C LYS A 114 18.82 -7.00 24.47
N ARG A 115 18.00 -8.00 24.09
CA ARG A 115 16.56 -7.95 24.32
C ARG A 115 16.35 -8.13 25.82
N LYS A 116 15.50 -7.32 26.45
CA LYS A 116 14.95 -7.62 27.77
C LYS A 116 14.50 -9.08 27.72
N GLN A 117 15.03 -9.94 28.59
CA GLN A 117 14.54 -11.31 28.70
C GLN A 117 13.12 -11.23 29.25
N VAL A 118 12.16 -11.12 28.33
CA VAL A 118 10.76 -11.29 28.65
C VAL A 118 10.49 -12.79 28.65
N GLY A 119 9.76 -13.29 29.64
CA GLY A 119 9.57 -14.72 29.85
C GLY A 119 9.03 -15.45 28.62
N VAL A 120 9.36 -16.73 28.50
CA VAL A 120 8.75 -17.64 27.52
C VAL A 120 7.27 -17.75 27.82
N GLY A 121 6.38 -17.53 26.84
CA GLY A 121 4.94 -17.54 27.09
C GLY A 121 4.12 -16.87 26.00
N VAL A 122 2.80 -16.83 26.20
CA VAL A 122 1.86 -16.16 25.30
C VAL A 122 2.12 -14.65 25.33
N VAL A 123 2.00 -13.98 24.19
CA VAL A 123 2.00 -12.52 24.12
C VAL A 123 0.65 -12.02 24.63
N PRO A 124 0.57 -11.33 25.79
CA PRO A 124 -0.69 -10.85 26.31
C PRO A 124 -1.11 -9.57 25.57
N PHE A 125 -2.37 -9.53 25.10
CA PHE A 125 -3.00 -8.35 24.48
C PHE A 125 -2.14 -7.65 23.39
N PRO A 126 -1.71 -8.36 22.33
CA PRO A 126 -0.93 -7.76 21.26
C PRO A 126 -1.71 -6.62 20.59
N SER A 127 -1.05 -5.49 20.32
CA SER A 127 -1.65 -4.40 19.55
C SER A 127 -1.20 -4.43 18.09
N VAL A 128 -1.98 -3.81 17.21
CA VAL A 128 -1.69 -3.72 15.77
C VAL A 128 -1.29 -2.30 15.44
N SER A 129 -0.03 -2.10 15.07
CA SER A 129 0.51 -0.87 14.52
C SER A 129 0.22 -0.80 13.02
N ILE A 130 -0.43 0.26 12.57
CA ILE A 130 -0.69 0.57 11.16
C ILE A 130 0.12 1.81 10.81
N GLU A 131 1.00 1.68 9.83
CA GLU A 131 2.00 2.68 9.47
C GLU A 131 2.01 2.93 7.96
N LEU A 132 2.21 4.20 7.58
CA LEU A 132 2.45 4.60 6.20
C LEU A 132 3.86 5.15 6.02
N HIS A 133 4.50 4.72 4.94
CA HIS A 133 5.85 5.11 4.55
C HIS A 133 5.82 5.53 3.08
N ALA A 134 5.77 6.82 2.81
CA ALA A 134 5.67 7.33 1.43
C ALA A 134 7.03 7.72 0.84
N ILE A 135 7.23 7.37 -0.44
CA ILE A 135 8.34 7.85 -1.26
C ILE A 135 8.13 9.34 -1.59
N GLY A 136 6.89 9.80 -1.66
CA GLY A 136 6.58 11.20 -1.89
C GLY A 136 5.11 11.52 -1.67
N GLY A 137 4.82 12.81 -1.54
CA GLY A 137 3.48 13.34 -1.37
C GLY A 137 2.98 13.28 0.08
N PHE A 138 1.84 13.95 0.29
CA PHE A 138 1.16 13.93 1.58
C PHE A 138 0.71 12.51 1.94
N HIS A 139 0.92 12.12 3.19
CA HIS A 139 0.42 10.87 3.74
C HIS A 139 0.20 10.99 5.24
N CYS A 140 -0.82 10.32 5.77
CA CYS A 140 -1.05 10.19 7.20
C CYS A 140 -1.96 9.00 7.53
N VAL A 141 -2.03 8.69 8.81
CA VAL A 141 -2.91 7.70 9.40
C VAL A 141 -3.79 8.41 10.43
N SER A 142 -5.10 8.17 10.38
CA SER A 142 -6.06 8.81 11.29
C SER A 142 -7.23 7.88 11.63
N THR A 143 -7.89 8.14 12.76
CA THR A 143 -9.12 7.46 13.18
C THR A 143 -10.39 8.25 12.86
N SER A 144 -10.22 9.46 12.33
CA SER A 144 -11.30 10.31 11.84
C SER A 144 -10.91 10.98 10.52
N LEU A 145 -11.92 11.23 9.68
CA LEU A 145 -11.80 12.04 8.48
C LEU A 145 -12.60 13.33 8.69
N PRO A 146 -12.06 14.51 8.35
CA PRO A 146 -10.70 14.77 7.90
C PRO A 146 -9.63 14.47 8.98
N PRO A 147 -8.41 14.05 8.61
CA PRO A 147 -7.37 13.76 9.59
C PRO A 147 -6.97 15.00 10.37
N LEU A 148 -6.93 14.86 11.71
CA LEU A 148 -6.62 15.95 12.64
C LEU A 148 -5.11 16.14 12.85
N SER A 149 -4.32 15.13 12.48
CA SER A 149 -2.87 15.07 12.68
C SER A 149 -2.19 14.50 11.43
N GLY A 150 -0.95 14.92 11.19
CA GLY A 150 -0.06 14.34 10.18
C GLY A 150 0.67 13.09 10.67
N ALA A 151 0.11 12.36 11.64
CA ALA A 151 0.70 11.14 12.16
C ALA A 151 0.84 10.09 11.05
N THR A 152 1.96 9.39 10.99
CA THR A 152 2.20 8.32 9.99
C THR A 152 2.00 6.93 10.58
N ARG A 153 1.66 6.84 11.86
CA ARG A 153 1.49 5.62 12.64
C ARG A 153 0.30 5.74 13.57
N HIS A 154 -0.52 4.70 13.63
CA HIS A 154 -1.57 4.53 14.64
C HIS A 154 -1.53 3.11 15.21
N VAL A 155 -1.80 2.97 16.51
CA VAL A 155 -1.80 1.67 17.20
C VAL A 155 -3.22 1.33 17.62
N VAL A 156 -3.72 0.19 17.16
CA VAL A 156 -5.01 -0.38 17.51
C VAL A 156 -4.80 -1.42 18.62
N ARG A 157 -5.38 -1.17 19.79
CA ARG A 157 -5.28 -2.10 20.93
C ARG A 157 -6.30 -3.23 20.80
N THR A 158 -5.93 -4.41 21.30
CA THR A 158 -6.88 -5.51 21.49
C THR A 158 -7.94 -5.09 22.50
N PHE A 159 -9.22 -5.36 22.21
CA PHE A 159 -10.30 -5.09 23.15
C PHE A 159 -10.85 -6.36 23.82
N SER A 160 -10.59 -7.55 23.26
CA SER A 160 -10.89 -8.84 23.90
C SER A 160 -9.95 -9.95 23.41
N ASP A 161 -9.64 -10.90 24.29
CA ASP A 161 -9.02 -12.17 23.92
C ASP A 161 -10.09 -13.23 23.66
N GLY A 162 -9.83 -14.17 22.75
CA GLY A 162 -10.77 -15.25 22.42
C GLY A 162 -10.81 -16.38 23.45
N GLY A 163 -10.46 -16.13 24.72
CA GLY A 163 -10.45 -17.17 25.75
C GLY A 163 -9.29 -18.17 25.60
N GLY A 164 -8.05 -17.68 25.71
CA GLY A 164 -6.86 -18.51 25.91
C GLY A 164 -6.27 -19.24 24.68
N GLY A 165 -6.87 -19.10 23.50
CA GLY A 165 -6.46 -19.81 22.27
C GLY A 165 -5.43 -19.11 21.38
N GLY A 166 -4.98 -17.89 21.72
CA GLY A 166 -4.06 -17.12 20.86
C GLY A 166 -4.73 -16.33 19.74
N ASP A 167 -6.05 -16.14 19.84
CA ASP A 167 -6.85 -15.29 18.96
C ASP A 167 -7.22 -13.98 19.68
N PHE A 168 -7.11 -12.85 18.97
CA PHE A 168 -7.30 -11.50 19.54
C PHE A 168 -8.20 -10.66 18.66
N PHE A 169 -9.12 -9.90 19.26
CA PHE A 169 -10.10 -9.10 18.53
C PHE A 169 -9.82 -7.61 18.58
N TYR A 170 -10.06 -6.97 17.44
CA TYR A 170 -9.90 -5.55 17.17
C TYR A 170 -11.15 -5.02 16.47
N GLY A 171 -11.40 -3.71 16.55
CA GLY A 171 -12.61 -3.13 15.96
C GLY A 171 -12.47 -1.68 15.51
N GLN A 172 -11.36 -1.02 15.86
CA GLN A 172 -11.12 0.37 15.48
C GLN A 172 -10.70 0.44 14.01
N GLU A 173 -11.43 1.25 13.24
CA GLU A 173 -11.03 1.60 11.88
C GLU A 173 -9.88 2.62 11.88
N VAL A 174 -9.01 2.46 10.89
CA VAL A 174 -7.86 3.32 10.69
C VAL A 174 -7.83 3.75 9.22
N HIS A 175 -7.89 5.05 8.98
CA HIS A 175 -7.85 5.64 7.66
C HIS A 175 -6.40 5.94 7.26
N CYS A 176 -5.91 5.20 6.28
CA CYS A 176 -4.63 5.44 5.63
C CYS A 176 -4.84 6.40 4.46
N VAL A 177 -4.39 7.64 4.61
CA VAL A 177 -4.55 8.71 3.62
C VAL A 177 -3.23 8.90 2.88
N ALA A 178 -3.25 8.88 1.55
CA ALA A 178 -2.05 9.11 0.74
C ALA A 178 -2.38 9.86 -0.56
N ALA A 179 -1.50 10.79 -0.93
CA ALA A 179 -1.52 11.45 -2.23
C ALA A 179 -1.14 10.47 -3.35
N GLU A 180 -0.12 9.64 -3.12
CA GLU A 180 0.42 8.70 -4.10
C GLU A 180 0.41 7.26 -3.57
N PRO A 181 -0.71 6.51 -3.66
CA PRO A 181 -0.82 5.17 -3.08
C PRO A 181 0.16 4.15 -3.66
N MET A 182 0.50 4.27 -4.95
CA MET A 182 1.48 3.38 -5.60
C MET A 182 2.92 3.67 -5.16
N ALA A 183 3.15 4.83 -4.53
CA ALA A 183 4.43 5.24 -3.97
C ALA A 183 4.39 5.33 -2.43
N CYS A 184 3.45 4.62 -1.81
CA CYS A 184 3.27 4.58 -0.36
C CYS A 184 3.19 3.13 0.11
N VAL A 185 4.00 2.76 1.10
CA VAL A 185 3.99 1.43 1.70
C VAL A 185 3.12 1.47 2.94
N LEU A 186 2.11 0.60 2.97
CA LEU A 186 1.36 0.22 4.16
C LEU A 186 2.15 -0.85 4.90
N ARG A 187 2.43 -0.59 6.17
CA ARG A 187 3.05 -1.54 7.08
C ARG A 187 2.07 -1.84 8.21
N VAL A 188 1.84 -3.12 8.46
CA VAL A 188 1.05 -3.61 9.57
C VAL A 188 1.97 -4.44 10.46
N ALA A 189 2.16 -4.03 11.71
CA ALA A 189 3.02 -4.72 12.67
C ALA A 189 2.23 -5.08 13.93
N VAL A 190 2.50 -6.27 14.48
CA VAL A 190 1.96 -6.72 15.75
C VAL A 190 2.98 -6.38 16.84
N VAL A 191 2.52 -5.70 17.88
CA VAL A 191 3.33 -5.21 18.99
C VAL A 191 2.94 -5.96 20.26
N ASP A 192 3.94 -6.52 20.93
CA ASP A 192 3.85 -6.98 22.29
C ASP A 192 4.03 -5.76 23.22
N GLU A 193 2.93 -5.23 23.76
CA GLU A 193 2.95 -4.01 24.57
C GLU A 193 3.73 -4.18 25.88
N GLU A 194 3.68 -5.36 26.48
CA GLU A 194 4.40 -5.66 27.72
C GLU A 194 5.93 -5.70 27.48
N ALA A 195 6.35 -6.33 26.38
CA ALA A 195 7.75 -6.35 25.99
C ALA A 195 8.23 -5.02 25.37
N GLY A 196 7.31 -4.19 24.88
CA GLY A 196 7.58 -2.98 24.12
C GLY A 196 8.26 -3.27 22.79
N GLN A 197 7.92 -4.38 22.13
CA GLN A 197 8.59 -4.84 20.92
C GLN A 197 7.63 -5.34 19.85
N GLU A 198 8.02 -5.16 18.59
CA GLU A 198 7.35 -5.80 17.47
C GLU A 198 7.69 -7.29 17.43
N VAL A 199 6.66 -8.11 17.19
CA VAL A 199 6.76 -9.57 17.18
C VAL A 199 6.45 -10.17 15.81
N ALA A 200 5.63 -9.48 15.02
CA ALA A 200 5.32 -9.88 13.65
C ALA A 200 4.97 -8.67 12.80
N TYR A 201 5.06 -8.79 11.48
CA TYR A 201 4.65 -7.73 10.56
C TYR A 201 4.27 -8.26 9.17
N ASP A 202 3.66 -7.42 8.36
CA ASP A 202 3.72 -7.51 6.90
C ASP A 202 3.77 -6.11 6.30
N THR A 203 4.25 -6.02 5.06
CA THR A 203 4.35 -4.75 4.33
C THR A 203 3.80 -4.95 2.91
N VAL A 204 3.11 -3.93 2.40
CA VAL A 204 2.52 -3.94 1.05
C VAL A 204 2.44 -2.52 0.52
N VAL A 205 2.57 -2.33 -0.79
CA VAL A 205 2.29 -1.03 -1.41
C VAL A 205 0.79 -0.73 -1.30
N LEU A 206 0.45 0.43 -0.75
CA LEU A 206 -0.92 0.83 -0.43
C LEU A 206 -1.85 0.76 -1.65
N GLY A 207 -1.37 1.18 -2.81
CA GLY A 207 -2.11 1.11 -4.07
C GLY A 207 -2.33 -0.31 -4.61
N ALA A 208 -1.58 -1.31 -4.13
CA ALA A 208 -1.73 -2.71 -4.53
C ALA A 208 -2.72 -3.49 -3.64
N VAL A 209 -3.24 -2.86 -2.59
CA VAL A 209 -4.23 -3.45 -1.68
C VAL A 209 -5.57 -3.65 -2.40
N ARG A 210 -6.38 -4.62 -1.94
CA ARG A 210 -7.71 -4.92 -2.48
C ARG A 210 -8.78 -4.73 -1.41
N GLU A 211 -9.90 -4.10 -1.76
CA GLU A 211 -11.06 -3.86 -0.89
C GLU A 211 -11.74 -5.14 -0.38
N GLY A 212 -12.58 -5.03 0.65
CA GLY A 212 -13.31 -6.12 1.29
C GLY A 212 -12.53 -6.84 2.38
N TYR A 213 -13.03 -8.01 2.79
CA TYR A 213 -12.37 -8.86 3.78
C TYR A 213 -11.10 -9.48 3.19
N ARG A 214 -9.96 -9.29 3.87
CA ARG A 214 -8.64 -9.76 3.44
C ARG A 214 -7.91 -10.38 4.62
N VAL A 215 -7.00 -11.29 4.28
CA VAL A 215 -6.12 -11.94 5.24
C VAL A 215 -4.70 -11.45 4.98
N ILE A 216 -4.11 -10.82 5.98
CA ILE A 216 -2.68 -10.49 5.99
C ILE A 216 -1.96 -11.65 6.63
N HIS A 217 -1.15 -12.34 5.82
CA HIS A 217 -0.24 -13.35 6.34
C HIS A 217 0.85 -12.62 7.11
N LEU A 218 1.23 -13.05 8.30
CA LEU A 218 2.26 -12.34 9.06
C LEU A 218 3.64 -12.96 8.85
N ARG A 219 4.67 -12.14 9.04
CA ARG A 219 6.09 -12.52 9.02
C ARG A 219 6.68 -12.31 10.39
N SER A 220 7.65 -13.15 10.75
CA SER A 220 8.48 -12.93 11.92
C SER A 220 9.35 -11.69 11.68
N MET A 221 9.96 -11.16 12.74
CA MET A 221 10.94 -10.07 12.61
C MET A 221 12.21 -10.47 11.84
N LEU A 222 12.37 -11.74 11.45
CA LEU A 222 13.42 -12.21 10.53
C LEU A 222 12.99 -12.19 9.06
N GLY A 223 11.73 -11.84 8.78
CA GLY A 223 11.16 -11.73 7.43
C GLY A 223 10.57 -13.02 6.88
N THR A 224 10.66 -14.12 7.65
CA THR A 224 10.08 -15.42 7.32
C THR A 224 8.58 -15.40 7.58
N ARG A 225 7.77 -15.93 6.65
CA ARG A 225 6.33 -16.07 6.85
C ARG A 225 6.07 -17.00 8.03
N ILE A 226 5.16 -16.62 8.92
CA ILE A 226 4.77 -17.43 10.07
C ILE A 226 3.65 -18.38 9.64
N GLU A 227 3.82 -19.67 9.90
CA GLU A 227 2.81 -20.68 9.64
C GLU A 227 1.56 -20.43 10.49
N SER A 228 0.40 -20.48 9.83
CA SER A 228 -0.92 -20.33 10.44
C SER A 228 -1.16 -19.03 11.21
N CYS A 229 -0.32 -18.01 11.07
CA CYS A 229 -0.48 -16.71 11.73
C CYS A 229 -0.99 -15.65 10.75
N TYR A 230 -2.19 -15.15 11.04
CA TYR A 230 -2.94 -14.31 10.11
C TYR A 230 -3.63 -13.16 10.83
N LEU A 231 -3.71 -12.01 10.18
CA LEU A 231 -4.58 -10.92 10.59
C LEU A 231 -5.72 -10.76 9.58
N LEU A 232 -6.95 -11.03 10.02
CA LEU A 232 -8.15 -10.71 9.26
C LEU A 232 -8.44 -9.22 9.37
N VAL A 233 -8.60 -8.58 8.22
CA VAL A 233 -8.91 -7.16 8.10
C VAL A 233 -10.08 -6.94 7.14
N HIS A 234 -10.84 -5.87 7.35
CA HIS A 234 -11.72 -5.32 6.33
C HIS A 234 -11.10 -4.06 5.74
N ILE A 235 -11.15 -3.91 4.43
CA ILE A 235 -10.54 -2.80 3.71
C ILE A 235 -11.59 -2.08 2.86
N ALA A 236 -11.71 -0.77 3.01
CA ALA A 236 -12.60 0.05 2.21
C ALA A 236 -11.85 1.22 1.56
N PHE A 237 -12.24 1.61 0.34
CA PHE A 237 -11.65 2.72 -0.37
C PHE A 237 -12.58 3.93 -0.42
N SER A 238 -12.02 5.11 -0.21
CA SER A 238 -12.70 6.38 -0.42
C SER A 238 -11.70 7.45 -0.87
N THR A 239 -12.17 8.69 -0.98
CA THR A 239 -11.35 9.84 -1.37
C THR A 239 -11.67 11.03 -0.50
N GLN A 240 -10.68 11.88 -0.26
CA GLN A 240 -10.86 13.12 0.49
C GLN A 240 -10.22 14.29 -0.25
N VAL A 241 -10.79 15.49 -0.13
CA VAL A 241 -10.14 16.72 -0.59
C VAL A 241 -8.82 16.92 0.17
N ASN A 242 -7.78 17.27 -0.58
CA ASN A 242 -6.48 17.59 -0.03
C ASN A 242 -6.48 19.02 0.54
N ALA A 243 -6.82 19.15 1.81
CA ALA A 243 -6.80 20.42 2.52
C ALA A 243 -5.37 20.89 2.90
N TRP A 244 -4.33 20.10 2.60
CA TRP A 244 -2.93 20.39 2.93
C TRP A 244 -2.12 20.93 1.75
N VAL A 245 -2.73 21.02 0.57
CA VAL A 245 -2.16 21.77 -0.55
C VAL A 245 -2.41 23.24 -0.26
N GLY A 246 -1.35 24.06 -0.36
CA GLY A 246 -1.46 25.50 -0.13
C GLY A 246 -2.52 26.12 -1.04
N GLU A 247 -3.29 27.09 -0.51
CA GLU A 247 -4.41 27.73 -1.22
C GLU A 247 -4.01 28.22 -2.62
N GLN A 248 -2.78 28.71 -2.79
CA GLN A 248 -2.23 29.14 -4.08
C GLN A 248 -2.05 28.00 -5.10
N GLU A 249 -1.57 26.82 -4.68
CA GLU A 249 -1.43 25.66 -5.56
C GLU A 249 -2.80 25.08 -5.96
N LEU A 250 -3.75 25.11 -5.04
CA LEU A 250 -5.14 24.68 -5.26
C LEU A 250 -5.84 25.60 -6.27
N VAL A 251 -5.64 26.92 -6.14
CA VAL A 251 -6.13 27.93 -7.07
C VAL A 251 -5.48 27.77 -8.45
N GLN A 252 -4.16 27.61 -8.53
CA GLN A 252 -3.47 27.41 -9.81
C GLN A 252 -4.01 26.18 -10.55
N LYS A 253 -4.20 25.07 -9.84
CA LYS A 253 -4.79 23.86 -10.42
C LYS A 253 -6.21 24.03 -10.91
N LEU A 254 -7.03 24.79 -10.17
CA LEU A 254 -8.39 25.10 -10.61
C LEU A 254 -8.36 25.89 -11.92
N TYR A 255 -7.42 26.83 -12.08
CA TYR A 255 -7.21 27.52 -13.34
C TYR A 255 -6.78 26.57 -14.46
N ASP A 256 -5.79 25.71 -14.22
CA ASP A 256 -5.30 24.75 -15.21
C ASP A 256 -6.39 23.77 -15.65
N LEU A 257 -7.19 23.25 -14.70
CA LEU A 257 -8.33 22.36 -14.99
C LEU A 257 -9.41 23.08 -15.78
N LYS A 258 -9.69 24.35 -15.45
CA LYS A 258 -10.67 25.15 -16.17
C LYS A 258 -10.22 25.39 -17.62
N GLU A 259 -8.94 25.66 -17.83
CA GLU A 259 -8.36 25.83 -19.16
C GLU A 259 -8.43 24.54 -19.98
N ALA A 260 -8.05 23.41 -19.39
CA ALA A 260 -8.15 22.09 -20.02
C ALA A 260 -9.60 21.72 -20.39
N ASN A 261 -10.56 21.99 -19.50
CA ASN A 261 -11.97 21.73 -19.75
C ASN A 261 -12.52 22.62 -20.89
N ASN A 262 -12.14 23.90 -20.90
CA ASN A 262 -12.50 24.81 -22.00
C ASN A 262 -11.96 24.30 -23.36
N LYS A 263 -10.72 23.80 -23.37
CA LYS A 263 -10.10 23.22 -24.57
C LYS A 263 -10.84 21.96 -25.05
N LEU A 264 -11.16 21.05 -24.12
CA LEU A 264 -11.95 19.85 -24.41
C LEU A 264 -13.36 20.17 -24.90
N GLN A 265 -13.98 21.22 -24.38
CA GLN A 265 -15.29 21.69 -24.84
C GLN A 265 -15.20 22.26 -26.26
N ALA A 266 -14.14 23.02 -26.57
CA ALA A 266 -13.91 23.54 -27.91
C ALA A 266 -13.67 22.41 -28.92
N GLU A 267 -12.86 21.40 -28.58
CA GLU A 267 -12.63 20.21 -29.41
C GLU A 267 -13.93 19.41 -29.61
N ASN A 268 -14.72 19.19 -28.55
CA ASN A 268 -16.03 18.54 -28.67
C ASN A 268 -16.97 19.31 -29.59
N LEU A 269 -16.96 20.65 -29.54
CA LEU A 269 -17.78 21.47 -30.41
C LEU A 269 -17.33 21.35 -31.87
N GLN A 270 -16.03 21.32 -32.14
CA GLN A 270 -15.49 21.10 -33.48
C GLN A 270 -15.83 19.71 -34.01
N LEU A 271 -15.72 18.68 -33.18
CA LEU A 271 -16.09 17.31 -33.56
C LEU A 271 -17.59 17.21 -33.85
N LYS A 272 -18.45 17.83 -33.03
CA LYS A 272 -19.90 17.90 -33.30
C LYS A 272 -20.22 18.62 -34.60
N ARG A 273 -19.50 19.69 -34.94
CA ARG A 273 -19.65 20.39 -36.23
C ARG A 273 -19.22 19.51 -37.40
N ARG A 274 -18.05 18.86 -37.30
CA ARG A 274 -17.58 17.92 -38.33
C ARG A 274 -18.56 16.77 -38.54
N LEU A 275 -19.16 16.25 -37.47
CA LEU A 275 -20.17 15.20 -37.53
C LEU A 275 -21.48 15.68 -38.18
N ALA A 276 -21.88 16.94 -37.95
CA ALA A 276 -23.05 17.54 -38.58
C ALA A 276 -22.81 17.89 -40.06
N GLU A 277 -21.59 18.29 -40.41
CA GLU A 277 -21.14 18.56 -41.78
C GLU A 277 -20.93 17.27 -42.58
N SER A 278 -20.52 16.18 -41.93
CA SER A 278 -20.50 14.84 -42.49
C SER A 278 -21.90 14.21 -42.52
N GLY A 279 -22.92 14.99 -42.90
CA GLY A 279 -24.31 14.55 -43.04
C GLY A 279 -24.40 13.18 -43.72
N PRO A 280 -25.48 12.40 -43.46
CA PRO A 280 -25.54 10.96 -43.74
C PRO A 280 -24.92 10.64 -45.09
N SER A 281 -23.87 9.83 -45.08
CA SER A 281 -23.10 9.49 -46.28
C SER A 281 -24.07 9.01 -47.36
N ALA A 282 -23.78 9.32 -48.63
CA ALA A 282 -24.53 8.79 -49.77
C ALA A 282 -24.62 7.23 -49.74
N ALA A 283 -23.73 6.56 -49.00
CA ALA A 283 -23.81 5.14 -48.72
C ALA A 283 -25.03 4.76 -47.84
N ASP A 284 -25.36 5.55 -46.82
CA ASP A 284 -26.47 5.30 -45.89
C ASP A 284 -27.84 5.57 -46.54
N THR A 285 -27.91 6.53 -47.45
CA THR A 285 -29.11 6.79 -48.27
C THR A 285 -29.34 5.70 -49.30
N SER A 286 -28.27 5.12 -49.88
CA SER A 286 -28.39 3.97 -50.78
C SER A 286 -28.83 2.70 -50.06
N PHE A 287 -28.38 2.48 -48.82
CA PHE A 287 -28.77 1.32 -48.01
C PHE A 287 -30.23 1.39 -47.57
N LEU A 288 -30.72 2.59 -47.20
CA LEU A 288 -32.14 2.81 -46.91
C LEU A 288 -33.04 2.75 -48.16
N GLN A 289 -32.55 3.15 -49.34
CA GLN A 289 -33.26 2.94 -50.61
C GLN A 289 -33.30 1.47 -51.04
N LEU A 290 -32.23 0.69 -50.80
CA LEU A 290 -32.17 -0.76 -51.04
C LEU A 290 -33.09 -1.55 -50.08
N LEU A 291 -33.23 -1.11 -48.84
CA LEU A 291 -34.18 -1.71 -47.89
C LEU A 291 -35.65 -1.34 -48.18
N ALA A 292 -35.91 -0.18 -48.78
CA ALA A 292 -37.26 0.20 -49.21
C ALA A 292 -37.70 -0.50 -50.51
N SER A 293 -36.76 -0.83 -51.40
CA SER A 293 -37.04 -1.53 -52.66
C SER A 293 -37.06 -3.07 -52.54
N SER A 294 -36.63 -3.63 -51.42
CA SER A 294 -36.72 -5.08 -51.12
C SER A 294 -37.99 -5.51 -50.37
N ARG A 295 -38.94 -4.59 -50.11
CA ARG A 295 -40.25 -4.91 -49.50
C ARG A 295 -41.43 -4.91 -50.48
N ILE A 296 -41.18 -4.92 -51.79
CA ILE A 296 -42.21 -5.07 -52.82
C ILE A 296 -41.79 -6.19 -53.77
N SER A 297 -41.74 -7.42 -53.28
CA SER A 297 -41.87 -8.67 -54.03
C SER A 297 -41.69 -9.85 -53.08
N GLU A 298 -42.77 -10.19 -52.39
CA GLU A 298 -43.26 -11.53 -51.97
C GLU A 298 -44.24 -11.38 -50.80
#